data_AF-A0A9W9YB36-F1
#
_entry.id   AF-A0A9W9YB36-F1
#
_cell.length_a   1.000
_cell.length_b   1.000
_cell.length_c   1.000
_cell.angle_alpha   90.00
_cell.angle_beta   90.00
_cell.angle_gamma   90.00
#
_symmetry.space_group_name_H-M   'P 1'
#
loop_
_entity.id
_entity.type
_entity.pdbx_description
1 polymer ?
#
loop_
_entity_poly.entity_id
_entity_poly.type
_entity_poly.pdbx_seq_one_letter_code
_entity_poly.pdbx_strand_id
1 'polypeptide(L)'
;MMASYCIPHSTCNTEMVGWVSGAHPTAAYELVTRTACMHYTSGCCQTNYPVEIRNCSGFYVYKLQPTGSNQRYCGVNAVTVCDSRQEKFLAVLPLVYHSSVPVPRALKYLL
;
A
#
# COMPACT_ATOMS: atom_id res chain seq x y z
N MET A 1 1.09 0.83 -5.47
CA MET A 1 0.22 -0.26 -4.93
C MET A 1 1.08 -1.49 -4.66
N MET A 2 0.60 -2.53 -3.99
CA MET A 2 1.30 -3.83 -3.92
C MET A 2 0.85 -4.74 -5.07
N ALA A 3 1.68 -5.69 -5.50
CA ALA A 3 1.30 -6.65 -6.52
C ALA A 3 0.21 -7.61 -6.01
N SER A 4 -0.71 -8.00 -6.88
CA SER A 4 -1.68 -9.09 -6.63
C SER A 4 -1.24 -10.43 -7.25
N TYR A 5 0.06 -10.56 -7.53
CA TYR A 5 0.67 -11.73 -8.13
C TYR A 5 2.01 -12.02 -7.46
N CYS A 6 2.47 -13.26 -7.62
CA CYS A 6 3.73 -13.74 -7.08
C CYS A 6 4.92 -13.04 -7.72
N ILE A 7 5.61 -12.18 -6.96
CA ILE A 7 6.81 -11.49 -7.39
C ILE A 7 8.02 -12.42 -7.17
N PRO A 8 8.98 -12.55 -8.09
CA PRO A 8 10.20 -13.33 -7.88
C PRO A 8 10.94 -12.94 -6.59
N HIS A 9 11.47 -13.93 -5.87
CA HIS A 9 12.30 -13.70 -4.68
C HIS A 9 13.58 -12.92 -5.03
N SER A 10 14.27 -12.39 -4.01
CA SER A 10 15.47 -11.56 -4.20
C SER A 10 15.25 -10.29 -5.04
N THR A 11 14.01 -9.77 -5.07
CA THR A 11 13.67 -8.48 -5.70
C THR A 11 13.27 -7.46 -4.64
N CYS A 12 13.05 -6.20 -5.05
CA CYS A 12 12.61 -5.13 -4.14
C CYS A 12 13.54 -4.94 -2.91
N ASN A 13 14.83 -5.23 -3.10
CA ASN A 13 15.89 -5.14 -2.10
C ASN A 13 15.62 -6.01 -0.85
N THR A 14 15.08 -7.21 -1.05
CA THR A 14 14.85 -8.19 0.02
C THR A 14 14.98 -9.61 -0.54
N GLU A 15 15.40 -10.56 0.29
CA GLU A 15 15.42 -11.98 -0.08
C GLU A 15 13.99 -12.54 -0.18
N MET A 16 13.13 -12.18 0.78
CA MET A 16 11.76 -12.68 0.87
C MET A 16 10.73 -11.58 0.58
N VAL A 17 10.08 -11.69 -0.57
CA VAL A 17 9.30 -10.60 -1.16
C VAL A 17 7.80 -10.75 -0.85
N GLY A 18 7.22 -9.70 -0.29
CA GLY A 18 5.80 -9.62 0.06
C GLY A 18 4.91 -9.12 -1.09
N TRP A 19 3.85 -9.87 -1.41
CA TRP A 19 2.79 -9.52 -2.38
C TRP A 19 1.40 -9.82 -1.78
N VAL A 20 0.32 -9.27 -2.35
CA VAL A 20 -1.05 -9.48 -1.85
C VAL A 20 -1.70 -10.67 -2.57
N SER A 21 -2.11 -11.68 -1.83
CA SER A 21 -2.98 -12.75 -2.32
C SER A 21 -4.43 -12.25 -2.36
N GLY A 22 -4.90 -12.01 -3.59
CA GLY A 22 -6.25 -11.56 -3.88
C GLY A 22 -6.31 -10.17 -4.51
N ALA A 23 -7.52 -9.81 -4.96
CA ALA A 23 -7.77 -8.53 -5.59
C ALA A 23 -7.82 -7.38 -4.56
N HIS A 24 -7.34 -6.22 -4.99
CA HIS A 24 -7.51 -4.96 -4.28
C HIS A 24 -8.99 -4.51 -4.34
N PRO A 25 -9.47 -3.76 -3.33
CA PRO A 25 -10.83 -3.21 -3.35
C PRO A 25 -11.03 -2.28 -4.56
N THR A 26 -12.22 -2.31 -5.14
CA THR A 26 -12.55 -1.55 -6.36
C THR A 26 -13.47 -0.38 -6.06
N ALA A 27 -14.35 -0.51 -5.05
CA ALA A 27 -15.21 0.58 -4.63
C ALA A 27 -14.42 1.63 -3.84
N ALA A 28 -14.77 2.90 -4.03
CA ALA A 28 -14.14 3.99 -3.29
C ALA A 28 -14.39 3.83 -1.78
N TYR A 29 -13.33 4.01 -0.99
CA TYR A 29 -13.29 3.88 0.47
C TYR A 29 -13.57 2.49 1.04
N GLU A 30 -13.74 1.48 0.17
CA GLU A 30 -13.88 0.08 0.55
C GLU A 30 -12.63 -0.39 1.30
N LEU A 31 -12.85 -1.03 2.45
CA LEU A 31 -11.84 -1.64 3.29
C LEU A 31 -12.00 -3.16 3.21
N VAL A 32 -10.94 -3.85 2.83
CA VAL A 32 -10.93 -5.32 2.78
C VAL A 32 -9.73 -5.87 3.53
N THR A 33 -9.91 -7.03 4.15
CA THR A 33 -8.81 -7.85 4.65
C THR A 33 -8.38 -8.82 3.56
N ARG A 34 -7.08 -8.84 3.30
CA ARG A 34 -6.41 -9.78 2.40
C ARG A 34 -5.24 -10.43 3.12
N THR A 35 -4.57 -11.32 2.40
CA THR A 35 -3.37 -11.99 2.90
C THR A 35 -2.17 -11.48 2.13
N ALA A 36 -1.17 -10.93 2.81
CA ALA A 36 0.13 -10.68 2.22
C ALA A 36 0.96 -11.96 2.31
N CYS A 37 1.46 -12.44 1.17
CA CYS A 37 2.28 -13.64 1.03
C CYS A 37 3.74 -13.26 0.83
N MET A 38 4.62 -13.97 1.52
CA MET A 38 6.06 -13.80 1.47
C MET A 38 6.68 -14.91 0.62
N HIS A 39 7.35 -14.54 -0.47
CA HIS A 39 7.97 -15.45 -1.43
C HIS A 39 9.51 -15.48 -1.28
N TYR A 40 10.10 -16.64 -1.04
CA TYR A 40 11.56 -16.81 -0.86
C TYR A 40 12.22 -17.84 -1.77
N THR A 41 11.70 -19.07 -1.83
CA THR A 41 12.25 -20.17 -2.62
C THR A 41 11.16 -20.84 -3.46
N SER A 42 10.75 -22.06 -3.12
CA SER A 42 9.71 -22.80 -3.83
C SER A 42 8.32 -22.41 -3.35
N GLY A 43 7.42 -22.19 -4.29
CA GLY A 43 6.04 -21.77 -4.00
C GLY A 43 5.96 -20.28 -3.67
N CYS A 44 4.78 -19.70 -3.89
CA CYS A 44 4.60 -18.25 -3.84
C CYS A 44 4.26 -17.68 -2.46
N CYS A 45 4.14 -18.51 -1.43
CA CYS A 45 3.68 -18.07 -0.11
C CYS A 45 4.21 -18.99 1.00
N GLN A 46 5.47 -18.79 1.40
CA GLN A 46 6.07 -19.55 2.51
C GLN A 46 5.55 -19.06 3.87
N THR A 47 5.41 -17.74 4.03
CA THR A 47 4.86 -17.10 5.22
C THR A 47 3.81 -16.10 4.79
N ASN A 48 2.84 -15.83 5.65
CA ASN A 48 1.79 -14.90 5.34
C ASN A 48 1.34 -14.07 6.53
N TYR A 49 0.78 -12.90 6.24
CA TYR A 49 0.29 -11.94 7.22
C TYR A 49 -1.06 -11.39 6.78
N PRO A 50 -1.99 -11.12 7.70
CA PRO A 50 -3.18 -10.36 7.37
C PRO A 50 -2.79 -8.92 7.01
N VAL A 51 -3.41 -8.38 5.97
CA VAL A 51 -3.26 -6.98 5.56
C VAL A 51 -4.63 -6.36 5.34
N GLU A 52 -4.84 -5.16 5.89
CA GLU A 52 -6.02 -4.37 5.60
C GLU A 52 -5.69 -3.40 4.46
N ILE A 53 -6.53 -3.37 3.42
CA ILE A 53 -6.33 -2.56 2.22
C ILE A 53 -7.54 -1.66 2.05
N ARG A 54 -7.31 -0.36 1.92
CA ARG A 54 -8.35 0.63 1.64
C ARG A 54 -8.11 1.30 0.30
N ASN A 55 -9.15 1.37 -0.54
CA ASN A 55 -9.14 2.18 -1.77
C ASN A 55 -9.49 3.63 -1.42
N CYS A 56 -8.59 4.57 -1.64
CA CYS A 56 -8.83 6.00 -1.36
C CYS A 56 -9.12 6.82 -2.63
N SER A 57 -9.70 6.17 -3.66
CA SER A 57 -10.08 6.80 -4.94
C SER A 57 -8.88 7.41 -5.68
N GLY A 58 -7.94 6.56 -6.10
CA GLY A 58 -6.74 6.94 -6.86
C GLY A 58 -5.43 6.42 -6.26
N PHE A 59 -5.47 5.96 -5.01
CA PHE A 59 -4.36 5.30 -4.33
C PHE A 59 -4.89 4.29 -3.31
N TYR A 60 -3.99 3.42 -2.83
CA TYR A 60 -4.30 2.43 -1.81
C TYR A 60 -3.51 2.70 -0.54
N VAL A 61 -4.17 2.57 0.60
CA VAL A 61 -3.54 2.59 1.93
C VAL A 61 -3.53 1.17 2.48
N TYR A 62 -2.39 0.76 3.02
CA TYR A 62 -2.18 -0.58 3.54
C TYR A 62 -1.85 -0.49 5.03
N LYS A 63 -2.52 -1.31 5.84
CA LYS A 63 -2.10 -1.58 7.21
C LYS A 63 -1.38 -2.91 7.25
N LEU A 64 -0.05 -2.82 7.31
CA LEU A 64 0.86 -3.95 7.18
C LEU A 64 1.29 -4.45 8.56
N GLN A 65 1.53 -5.75 8.66
CA GLN A 65 2.17 -6.33 9.85
C GLN A 65 3.69 -6.11 9.78
N PRO A 66 4.35 -5.92 10.94
CA PRO A 66 5.80 -5.98 11.02
C PRO A 66 6.34 -7.30 10.44
N THR A 67 7.47 -7.23 9.74
CA THR A 67 8.08 -8.38 9.10
C THR A 67 9.45 -8.71 9.69
N GLY A 68 9.95 -9.91 9.40
CA GLY A 68 11.33 -10.29 9.75
C GLY A 68 12.38 -9.49 8.97
N SER A 69 13.65 -9.59 9.39
CA SER A 69 14.77 -8.81 8.83
C SER A 69 15.04 -9.07 7.34
N ASN A 70 14.73 -10.26 6.84
CA ASN A 70 14.93 -10.67 5.46
C ASN A 70 13.65 -10.56 4.60
N GLN A 71 12.60 -9.90 5.10
CA GLN A 71 11.31 -9.82 4.44
C GLN A 71 10.89 -8.36 4.21
N ARG A 72 10.41 -8.02 3.02
CA ARG A 72 9.85 -6.69 2.73
C ARG A 72 8.66 -6.79 1.79
N TYR A 73 7.69 -5.90 1.97
CA TYR A 73 6.58 -5.74 1.04
C TYR A 73 7.03 -4.98 -0.21
N CYS A 74 6.67 -5.49 -1.39
CA CYS A 74 7.04 -4.82 -2.63
C CYS A 74 5.91 -3.97 -3.20
N GLY A 75 6.23 -2.71 -3.46
CA GLY A 75 5.37 -1.79 -4.20
C GLY A 75 5.60 -1.91 -5.71
N VAL A 76 4.52 -2.06 -6.47
CA VAL A 76 4.48 -1.90 -7.93
C VAL A 76 3.79 -0.59 -8.28
N ASN A 77 4.24 0.05 -9.36
CA ASN A 77 3.75 1.37 -9.76
C ASN A 77 3.84 2.40 -8.61
N ALA A 78 4.89 2.29 -7.79
CA ALA A 78 5.21 3.32 -6.82
C ALA A 78 5.67 4.54 -7.61
N VAL A 79 4.88 5.62 -7.57
CA VAL A 79 5.40 6.94 -7.92
C VAL A 79 6.56 7.16 -6.96
N THR A 80 7.78 7.19 -7.47
CA THR A 80 8.96 7.56 -6.69
C THR A 80 8.76 9.00 -6.22
N VAL A 81 8.21 9.18 -5.02
CA VAL A 81 8.34 10.43 -4.28
C VAL A 81 9.69 10.37 -3.57
N CYS A 82 10.76 10.30 -4.37
CA CYS A 82 12.07 10.69 -3.89
C CYS A 82 12.17 12.18 -4.18
N ASP A 83 11.66 13.02 -3.27
CA ASP A 83 12.21 14.37 -3.18
C ASP A 83 12.95 14.49 -1.85
N SER A 84 14.27 14.55 -1.96
CA SER A 84 15.20 14.85 -0.87
C SER A 84 15.14 16.32 -0.44
N ARG A 85 14.22 17.14 -1.00
CA ARG A 85 13.86 18.43 -0.42
C ARG A 85 12.67 18.27 0.51
N GLN A 86 12.95 18.37 1.80
CA GLN A 86 11.96 18.84 2.77
C GLN A 86 11.47 20.23 2.34
N GLU A 87 10.37 20.31 1.60
CA GLU A 87 9.46 21.44 1.67
C GLU A 87 8.04 20.88 1.79
N LYS A 88 7.44 21.17 2.94
CA LYS A 88 6.08 20.77 3.31
C LYS A 88 5.10 21.19 2.23
N PHE A 89 4.24 20.26 1.81
CA PHE A 89 2.95 20.53 1.16
C PHE A 89 2.93 21.54 0.02
N LEU A 90 2.98 21.05 -1.22
CA LEU A 90 2.31 21.72 -2.35
C LEU A 90 1.27 20.76 -2.92
N ALA A 91 0.11 20.74 -2.26
CA ALA A 91 -1.12 20.41 -2.94
C ALA A 91 -1.40 21.56 -3.91
N VAL A 92 -1.19 21.33 -5.21
CA VAL A 92 -1.71 22.25 -6.23
C VAL A 92 -3.22 22.03 -6.26
N LEU A 93 -3.94 22.86 -5.51
CA LEU A 93 -5.40 22.95 -5.59
C LEU A 93 -5.77 23.49 -6.98
N PRO A 94 -6.69 22.85 -7.73
CA PRO A 94 -7.49 23.60 -8.68
C PRO A 94 -8.43 24.51 -7.88
N LEU A 95 -8.17 25.81 -7.95
CA LEU A 95 -9.06 26.86 -7.45
C LEU A 95 -10.30 26.98 -8.36
N VAL A 96 -11.41 26.31 -8.02
CA VAL A 96 -12.82 26.78 -8.10
C VAL A 96 -13.79 25.63 -7.71
N TYR A 97 -14.42 25.65 -6.54
CA TYR A 97 -15.73 26.25 -6.22
C TYR A 97 -16.96 25.34 -6.48
N HIS A 98 -17.33 24.49 -5.52
CA HIS A 98 -18.69 24.50 -4.96
C HIS A 98 -18.74 23.82 -3.58
N SER A 99 -19.23 24.59 -2.63
CA SER A 99 -19.57 24.28 -1.24
C SER A 99 -20.41 23.01 -1.08
N SER A 100 -20.03 22.15 -0.12
CA SER A 100 -20.86 21.15 0.62
C SER A 100 -20.33 19.70 0.73
N VAL A 101 -19.04 19.42 0.50
CA VAL A 101 -18.48 18.15 0.98
C VAL A 101 -17.76 18.37 2.31
N PRO A 102 -18.30 17.91 3.45
CA PRO A 102 -17.53 17.86 4.67
C PRO A 102 -16.38 16.89 4.43
N VAL A 103 -15.16 17.41 4.36
CA VAL A 103 -13.96 16.59 4.59
C VAL A 103 -14.21 15.85 5.90
N PRO A 104 -14.34 14.52 5.92
CA PRO A 104 -14.44 13.82 7.18
C PRO A 104 -13.14 14.14 7.91
N ARG A 105 -13.28 14.80 9.07
CA ARG A 105 -12.25 14.88 10.10
C ARG A 105 -11.89 13.44 10.47
N ALA A 106 -11.01 12.81 9.70
CA ALA A 106 -10.52 11.47 9.91
C ALA A 106 -9.02 11.38 9.61
N LEU A 107 -8.31 12.50 9.81
CA LEU A 107 -6.89 12.49 10.16
C LEU A 107 -6.77 12.75 11.68
N LYS A 108 -7.45 11.92 12.48
CA LYS A 108 -7.32 11.92 13.94
C LYS A 108 -7.10 10.54 14.54
N TYR A 109 -6.88 9.53 13.73
CA TYR A 109 -6.53 8.19 14.20
C TYR A 109 -5.49 7.57 13.28
N LEU A 110 -4.24 8.04 13.40
CA LEU A 110 -3.05 7.22 13.21
C LEU A 110 -2.00 7.76 14.20
N LEU A 111 -2.15 7.29 15.44
CA LEU A 111 -1.38 7.58 16.67
C LEU A 111 -1.60 8.96 17.31
#